data_AF-A0A1J5IED4-F1
#
_entry.id   AF-A0A1J5IED4-F1
#
_cell.length_a   1.000
_cell.length_b   1.000
_cell.length_c   1.000
_cell.angle_alpha   90.00
_cell.angle_beta   90.00
_cell.angle_gamma   90.00
#
_symmetry.space_group_name_H-M   'P 1'
#
loop_
_entity.id
_entity.type
_entity.pdbx_description
1 polymer ?
#
loop_
_entity_poly.entity_id
_entity_poly.type
_entity_poly.pdbx_seq_one_letter_code
_entity_poly.pdbx_strand_id
1 'polypeptide(L)'
;MIGAFERSKFHYANGSLSETAYYLKSLFEQLSKSAKIPDDWNFKWGENLDGLSVTATSSKSLHEYQIGFLSNQFFIESNIYNPELLKSMKNDFWSVLASLDLMGCFNFSENAGVGQEVNIDLKPTKSSVYNLIRNHVLLEEHSSWNVIDIGSFESSWHLEEPTNKVIEQAVESLKGIYRLNYLMYRIEYLRIRGKKKQ
;
A
#
# COMPACT_ATOMS: atom_id res chain seq x y z
N MET A 1 -16.05 -2.79 13.35
CA MET A 1 -14.78 -2.21 12.87
C MET A 1 -14.10 -1.42 13.98
N ILE A 2 -14.76 -0.39 14.52
CA ILE A 2 -14.28 0.38 15.69
C ILE A 2 -13.79 -0.52 16.82
N GLY A 3 -14.60 -1.48 17.27
CA GLY A 3 -14.20 -2.38 18.36
C GLY A 3 -12.97 -3.25 18.05
N ALA A 4 -12.71 -3.61 16.79
CA ALA A 4 -11.51 -4.36 16.43
C ALA A 4 -10.26 -3.47 16.48
N PHE A 5 -10.38 -2.23 15.98
CA PHE A 5 -9.30 -1.24 16.03
C PHE A 5 -8.96 -0.82 17.47
N GLU A 6 -9.96 -0.52 18.30
CA GLU A 6 -9.72 -0.17 19.71
C GLU A 6 -9.07 -1.31 20.48
N ARG A 7 -9.48 -2.55 20.22
CA ARG A 7 -8.86 -3.72 20.85
C ARG A 7 -7.43 -3.94 20.35
N SER A 8 -7.17 -3.83 19.05
CA SER A 8 -5.80 -3.95 18.55
C SER A 8 -4.89 -2.87 19.14
N LYS A 9 -5.36 -1.62 19.24
CA LYS A 9 -4.63 -0.51 19.88
C LYS A 9 -4.38 -0.79 21.37
N PHE A 10 -5.38 -1.26 22.11
CA PHE A 10 -5.25 -1.63 23.52
C PHE A 10 -4.19 -2.72 23.73
N HIS A 11 -4.24 -3.79 22.94
CA HIS A 11 -3.29 -4.89 23.08
C HIS A 11 -1.87 -4.48 22.65
N TYR A 12 -1.74 -3.64 21.62
CA TYR A 12 -0.45 -3.09 21.19
C TYR A 12 0.20 -2.27 22.31
N ALA A 13 -0.55 -1.37 22.95
CA ALA A 13 -0.06 -0.56 24.06
C ALA A 13 0.34 -1.38 25.30
N ASN A 14 -0.21 -2.58 25.47
CA ASN A 14 0.11 -3.49 26.57
C ASN A 14 1.15 -4.57 26.20
N GLY A 15 1.74 -4.51 25.01
CA GLY A 15 2.76 -5.47 24.56
C GLY A 15 2.23 -6.88 24.26
N SER A 16 0.92 -7.04 24.06
CA SER A 16 0.29 -8.33 23.75
C SER A 16 0.26 -8.57 22.24
N LEU A 17 1.37 -9.06 21.70
CA LEU A 17 1.60 -9.14 20.25
C LEU A 17 0.64 -10.09 19.53
N SER A 18 0.38 -11.28 20.08
CA SER A 18 -0.54 -12.26 19.49
C SER A 18 -1.98 -11.73 19.42
N GLU A 19 -2.45 -11.06 20.48
CA GLU A 19 -3.77 -10.45 20.50
C GLU A 19 -3.85 -9.26 19.54
N THR A 20 -2.79 -8.46 19.47
CA THR A 20 -2.68 -7.35 18.51
C THR A 20 -2.82 -7.86 17.08
N ALA A 21 -2.07 -8.92 16.73
CA ALA A 21 -2.15 -9.55 15.41
C ALA A 21 -3.54 -10.14 15.12
N TYR A 22 -4.17 -10.78 16.11
CA TYR A 22 -5.53 -11.32 15.97
C TYR A 22 -6.54 -10.22 15.65
N TYR A 23 -6.52 -9.10 16.38
CA TYR A 23 -7.44 -7.99 16.14
C TYR A 23 -7.12 -7.19 14.89
N LEU A 24 -5.85 -7.07 14.49
CA LEU A 24 -5.46 -6.51 13.20
C LEU A 24 -5.99 -7.36 12.04
N LYS A 25 -5.84 -8.69 12.10
CA LYS A 25 -6.45 -9.58 11.09
C LYS A 25 -7.96 -9.35 10.98
N SER A 26 -8.66 -9.34 12.12
CA SER A 26 -10.11 -9.10 12.15
C SER A 26 -10.49 -7.71 11.61
N LEU A 27 -9.66 -6.70 11.87
CA LEU A 27 -9.83 -5.36 11.34
C LEU A 27 -9.67 -5.33 9.81
N PHE A 28 -8.62 -5.98 9.27
CA PHE A 28 -8.38 -6.08 7.83
C PHE A 28 -9.58 -6.70 7.12
N GLU A 29 -10.10 -7.83 7.63
CA GLU A 29 -11.27 -8.52 7.05
C GLU A 29 -12.49 -7.60 7.00
N GLN A 30 -12.71 -6.81 8.06
CA GLN A 30 -13.81 -5.85 8.13
C GLN A 30 -13.60 -4.68 7.16
N LEU A 31 -12.39 -4.13 7.08
CA LEU A 31 -12.02 -3.06 6.14
C LEU A 31 -12.24 -3.53 4.70
N SER A 32 -11.70 -4.70 4.32
CA SER A 32 -11.85 -5.28 2.99
C SER A 32 -13.32 -5.48 2.61
N LYS A 33 -14.13 -5.97 3.55
CA LYS A 33 -15.58 -6.16 3.34
C LYS A 33 -16.30 -4.83 3.11
N SER A 34 -16.03 -3.81 3.92
CA SER A 34 -16.62 -2.47 3.74
C SER A 34 -16.14 -1.77 2.47
N ALA A 35 -14.87 -1.97 2.10
CA ALA A 35 -14.29 -1.51 0.84
C ALA A 35 -14.86 -2.24 -0.39
N LYS A 36 -15.63 -3.32 -0.18
CA LYS A 36 -16.22 -4.18 -1.22
C LYS A 36 -15.15 -4.78 -2.14
N ILE A 37 -14.00 -5.16 -1.58
CA ILE A 37 -12.92 -5.81 -2.32
C ILE A 37 -13.28 -7.30 -2.54
N PRO A 38 -13.48 -7.75 -3.79
CA PRO A 38 -13.88 -9.12 -4.08
C PRO A 38 -12.63 -10.02 -4.18
N ASP A 39 -12.00 -10.32 -3.05
CA ASP A 39 -10.78 -11.14 -2.96
C ASP A 39 -10.81 -12.08 -1.76
N ASP A 40 -9.98 -13.12 -1.81
CA ASP A 40 -9.73 -14.04 -0.71
C ASP A 40 -8.31 -13.80 -0.18
N TRP A 41 -8.12 -13.88 1.13
CA TRP A 41 -6.90 -13.42 1.78
C TRP A 41 -6.20 -14.53 2.55
N ASN A 42 -4.90 -14.66 2.33
CA ASN A 42 -4.01 -15.47 3.16
C ASN A 42 -3.25 -14.57 4.12
N PHE A 43 -3.28 -14.87 5.41
CA PHE A 43 -2.72 -13.99 6.43
C PHE A 43 -1.44 -14.55 7.04
N LYS A 44 -0.48 -13.66 7.25
CA LYS A 44 0.71 -13.85 8.07
C LYS A 44 0.87 -12.63 8.96
N TRP A 45 1.57 -12.76 10.09
CA TRP A 45 1.92 -11.62 10.92
C TRP A 45 3.39 -11.68 11.29
N GLY A 46 3.98 -10.52 11.56
CA GLY A 46 5.39 -10.37 11.88
C GLY A 46 5.62 -9.23 12.86
N GLU A 47 6.75 -9.31 13.54
CA GLU A 47 7.24 -8.30 14.47
C GLU A 47 8.37 -7.51 13.80
N ASN A 48 8.34 -6.20 13.96
CA ASN A 48 9.41 -5.29 13.59
C ASN A 48 9.96 -4.65 14.88
N LEU A 49 11.18 -4.10 14.83
CA LEU A 49 11.85 -3.49 16.00
C LEU A 49 10.96 -2.54 16.82
N ASP A 50 10.07 -1.79 16.15
CA ASP A 50 9.18 -0.80 16.78
C ASP A 50 7.69 -1.01 16.43
N GLY A 51 7.31 -2.20 15.98
CA GLY A 51 5.97 -2.41 15.42
C GLY A 51 5.53 -3.85 15.25
N LEU A 52 4.25 -3.99 14.91
CA LEU A 52 3.64 -5.27 14.56
C LEU A 52 2.73 -5.07 13.36
N SER A 53 2.82 -5.97 12.38
CA SER A 53 1.98 -5.93 11.19
C SER A 53 1.36 -7.29 10.87
N VAL A 54 0.21 -7.22 10.21
CA VAL A 54 -0.45 -8.34 9.56
C VAL A 54 -0.36 -8.12 8.06
N THR A 55 0.22 -9.11 7.37
CA THR A 55 0.28 -9.17 5.91
C THR A 55 -0.86 -10.03 5.40
N ALA A 56 -1.68 -9.45 4.52
CA ALA A 56 -2.73 -10.11 3.77
C ALA A 56 -2.29 -10.27 2.30
N THR A 57 -2.09 -11.51 1.87
CA THR A 57 -1.78 -11.84 0.48
C THR A 57 -3.07 -12.14 -0.28
N SER A 58 -3.35 -11.37 -1.34
CA SER A 58 -4.47 -11.61 -2.27
C SER A 58 -4.31 -12.95 -2.96
N SER A 59 -5.34 -13.79 -2.94
CA SER A 59 -5.35 -15.07 -3.66
C SER A 59 -5.46 -14.88 -5.17
N LYS A 60 -5.99 -13.73 -5.62
CA LYS A 60 -6.17 -13.41 -7.04
C LYS A 60 -4.90 -12.91 -7.72
N SER A 61 -4.20 -11.97 -7.10
CA SER A 61 -3.00 -11.34 -7.68
C SER A 61 -1.70 -11.80 -7.05
N LEU A 62 -1.77 -12.61 -5.98
CA LEU A 62 -0.62 -13.01 -5.15
C LEU A 62 0.16 -11.81 -4.61
N HIS A 63 -0.52 -10.68 -4.48
CA HIS A 63 0.07 -9.42 -4.04
C HIS A 63 -0.25 -9.15 -2.57
N GLU A 64 0.67 -8.50 -1.87
CA GLU A 64 0.64 -8.33 -0.43
C GLU A 64 0.20 -6.92 -0.02
N TYR A 65 -0.62 -6.88 1.03
CA TYR A 65 -1.09 -5.67 1.68
C TYR A 65 -0.83 -5.82 3.16
N GLN A 66 -0.29 -4.81 3.80
CA GLN A 66 0.06 -4.83 5.21
C GLN A 66 -0.78 -3.82 5.96
N ILE A 67 -1.23 -4.19 7.15
CA ILE A 67 -1.74 -3.23 8.13
C ILE A 67 -1.06 -3.48 9.47
N GLY A 68 -0.81 -2.42 10.22
CA GLY A 68 -0.07 -2.58 11.47
C GLY A 68 0.04 -1.33 12.29
N PHE A 69 0.84 -1.46 13.35
CA PHE A 69 1.27 -0.35 14.18
C PHE A 69 2.78 -0.21 14.11
N LEU A 70 3.25 1.01 13.93
CA LEU A 70 4.67 1.36 13.93
C LEU A 70 4.81 2.76 14.50
N SER A 71 5.72 2.96 15.45
CA SER A 71 6.07 4.31 15.97
C SER A 71 4.86 5.19 16.36
N ASN A 72 3.89 4.62 17.10
CA ASN A 72 2.64 5.28 17.50
C ASN A 72 1.71 5.70 16.34
N GLN A 73 1.82 5.04 15.20
CA GLN A 73 0.93 5.20 14.05
C GLN A 73 0.26 3.88 13.71
N PHE A 74 -0.98 3.95 13.23
CA PHE A 74 -1.61 2.89 12.46
C PHE A 74 -1.28 3.10 10.98
N PHE A 75 -0.98 2.04 10.23
CA PHE A 75 -0.68 2.14 8.81
C PHE A 75 -1.38 1.07 7.97
N ILE A 76 -1.55 1.39 6.68
CA ILE A 76 -1.89 0.47 5.59
C ILE A 76 -0.84 0.68 4.50
N GLU A 77 -0.19 -0.38 4.05
CA GLU A 77 0.87 -0.31 3.05
C GLU A 77 0.74 -1.43 2.01
N SER A 78 1.17 -1.17 0.78
CA SER A 78 1.35 -2.20 -0.23
C SER A 78 2.41 -1.76 -1.23
N ASN A 79 3.34 -2.65 -1.58
CA ASN A 79 4.32 -2.39 -2.64
C ASN A 79 3.61 -2.12 -3.96
N ILE A 80 4.27 -1.43 -4.89
CA ILE A 80 3.70 -1.20 -6.21
C ILE A 80 3.82 -2.48 -7.05
N TYR A 81 2.68 -2.97 -7.56
CA TYR A 81 2.63 -4.17 -8.38
C TYR A 81 3.34 -3.98 -9.72
N ASN A 82 4.47 -4.63 -9.95
CA ASN A 82 5.25 -4.60 -11.19
C ASN A 82 5.43 -3.18 -11.75
N PRO A 83 6.34 -2.37 -11.17
CA PRO A 83 6.53 -0.96 -11.50
C PRO A 83 6.76 -0.67 -12.99
N GLU A 84 7.31 -1.63 -13.76
CA GLU A 84 7.46 -1.55 -15.22
C GLU A 84 6.15 -1.23 -15.97
N LEU A 85 4.99 -1.52 -15.37
CA LEU A 85 3.67 -1.32 -15.96
C LEU A 85 3.16 0.12 -15.81
N LEU A 86 3.81 0.97 -15.02
CA LEU A 86 3.36 2.36 -14.78
C LEU A 86 3.19 3.14 -16.08
N LYS A 87 4.11 2.99 -17.04
CA LYS A 87 4.01 3.60 -18.38
C LYS A 87 2.80 3.17 -19.21
N SER A 88 2.15 2.06 -18.84
CA SER A 88 0.95 1.54 -19.50
C SER A 88 -0.35 1.91 -18.78
N MET A 89 -0.27 2.65 -17.66
CA MET A 89 -1.44 3.00 -16.86
C MET A 89 -2.29 4.09 -17.53
N LYS A 90 -3.61 3.86 -17.55
CA LYS A 90 -4.61 4.79 -18.08
C LYS A 90 -5.05 5.82 -17.03
N ASN A 91 -5.81 6.82 -17.47
CA ASN A 91 -6.35 7.89 -16.61
C ASN A 91 -7.07 7.39 -15.36
N ASP A 92 -7.74 6.23 -15.42
CA ASP A 92 -8.39 5.63 -14.25
C ASP A 92 -7.42 5.36 -13.09
N PHE A 93 -6.19 4.91 -13.38
CA PHE A 93 -5.16 4.71 -12.37
C PHE A 93 -4.75 6.03 -11.73
N TRP A 94 -4.40 7.01 -12.59
CA TRP A 94 -3.95 8.33 -12.16
C TRP A 94 -5.03 9.08 -11.38
N SER A 95 -6.30 8.91 -11.73
CA SER A 95 -7.44 9.50 -11.02
C SER A 95 -7.60 8.91 -9.62
N VAL A 96 -7.40 7.60 -9.46
CA VAL A 96 -7.42 6.95 -8.13
C VAL A 96 -6.26 7.44 -7.29
N LEU A 97 -5.05 7.50 -7.86
CA LEU A 97 -3.85 7.97 -7.14
C LEU A 97 -4.01 9.42 -6.68
N ALA A 98 -4.48 10.31 -7.57
CA ALA A 98 -4.74 11.70 -7.21
C ALA A 98 -5.82 11.84 -6.12
N SER A 99 -6.85 10.99 -6.14
CA SER A 99 -7.89 11.00 -5.10
C SER A 99 -7.34 10.58 -3.74
N LEU A 100 -6.42 9.61 -3.70
CA LEU A 100 -5.73 9.20 -2.48
C LEU A 100 -4.80 10.31 -1.97
N ASP A 101 -4.03 10.94 -2.84
CA ASP A 101 -3.09 12.04 -2.51
C ASP A 101 -3.81 13.21 -1.80
N LEU A 102 -5.08 13.44 -2.12
CA LEU A 102 -5.91 14.48 -1.49
C LEU A 102 -6.39 14.13 -0.06
N MET A 103 -6.27 12.87 0.39
CA MET A 103 -6.73 12.46 1.73
C MET A 103 -5.81 12.96 2.86
N GLY A 104 -4.58 13.37 2.55
CA GLY A 104 -3.60 13.90 3.50
C GLY A 104 -2.94 12.86 4.42
N CYS A 105 -3.53 11.67 4.56
CA CYS A 105 -2.95 10.52 5.26
C CYS A 105 -2.19 9.57 4.32
N PHE A 106 -2.35 9.74 3.00
CA PHE A 106 -1.71 8.90 1.98
C PHE A 106 -0.37 9.50 1.56
N ASN A 107 0.60 8.65 1.28
CA ASN A 107 1.84 9.03 0.61
C ASN A 107 2.38 7.89 -0.26
N PHE A 108 3.15 8.24 -1.28
CA PHE A 108 4.06 7.31 -1.93
C PHE A 108 5.39 7.28 -1.18
N SER A 109 5.77 6.10 -0.69
CA SER A 109 7.01 5.87 0.06
C SER A 109 8.07 5.29 -0.87
N GLU A 110 9.11 6.07 -1.15
CA GLU A 110 10.23 5.67 -2.02
C GLU A 110 11.17 4.72 -1.27
N ASN A 111 11.48 3.58 -1.88
CA ASN A 111 12.43 2.59 -1.34
C ASN A 111 13.61 2.29 -2.28
N ALA A 112 13.57 2.80 -3.52
CA ALA A 112 14.55 2.53 -4.56
C ALA A 112 15.43 3.76 -4.79
N GLY A 113 16.73 3.63 -4.56
CA GLY A 113 17.69 4.70 -4.78
C GLY A 113 18.04 4.87 -6.26
N VAL A 114 18.04 6.12 -6.72
CA VAL A 114 18.64 6.49 -8.01
C VAL A 114 20.15 6.68 -7.82
N GLY A 115 20.97 6.26 -8.78
CA GLY A 115 22.44 6.35 -8.70
C GLY A 115 22.95 7.79 -8.49
N GLN A 116 24.16 7.93 -7.91
CA GLN A 116 24.76 9.21 -7.53
C GLN A 116 25.00 10.20 -8.70
N GLU A 117 24.86 9.75 -9.94
CA GLU A 117 25.13 10.54 -11.15
C GLU A 117 23.95 11.42 -11.58
N VAL A 118 22.81 11.36 -10.89
CA VAL A 118 21.62 12.14 -11.23
C VAL A 118 21.65 13.54 -10.63
N ASN A 119 21.76 14.54 -11.50
CA ASN A 119 21.80 15.96 -11.14
C ASN A 119 20.38 16.58 -11.11
N ILE A 120 19.45 15.94 -10.39
CA ILE A 120 18.04 16.37 -10.24
C ILE A 120 17.69 16.41 -8.75
N ASP A 121 16.81 17.32 -8.35
CA ASP A 121 16.33 17.40 -6.96
C ASP A 121 15.47 16.16 -6.61
N LEU A 122 16.09 15.25 -5.85
CA LEU A 122 15.46 14.03 -5.35
C LEU A 122 14.65 14.25 -4.08
N LYS A 123 14.63 15.47 -3.51
CA LYS A 123 13.87 15.74 -2.29
C LYS A 123 12.40 15.35 -2.47
N PRO A 124 11.81 14.57 -1.55
CA PRO A 124 10.40 14.24 -1.59
C PRO A 124 9.55 15.51 -1.60
N THR A 125 8.60 15.60 -2.52
CA THR A 125 7.60 16.67 -2.53
C THR A 125 6.33 16.22 -1.83
N LYS A 126 5.37 17.13 -1.64
CA LYS A 126 4.06 16.78 -1.09
C LYS A 126 3.16 16.01 -2.06
N SER A 127 3.51 15.91 -3.34
CA SER A 127 2.67 15.23 -4.32
C SER A 127 3.17 13.81 -4.57
N SER A 128 2.38 12.82 -4.16
CA SER A 128 2.68 11.41 -4.40
C SER A 128 2.71 11.08 -5.89
N VAL A 129 1.85 11.73 -6.68
CA VAL A 129 1.82 11.58 -8.15
C VAL A 129 3.14 12.03 -8.77
N TYR A 130 3.62 13.22 -8.41
CA TYR A 130 4.89 13.73 -8.92
C TYR A 130 6.05 12.84 -8.50
N ASN A 131 6.13 12.49 -7.21
CA ASN A 131 7.22 11.66 -6.67
C ASN A 131 7.26 10.29 -7.38
N LEU A 132 6.11 9.64 -7.59
CA LEU A 132 6.03 8.35 -8.28
C LEU A 132 6.51 8.45 -9.73
N ILE A 133 6.02 9.43 -10.49
CA ILE A 133 6.40 9.62 -11.90
C ILE A 133 7.88 9.95 -12.02
N ARG A 134 8.36 10.89 -11.20
CA ARG A 134 9.78 11.27 -11.17
C ARG A 134 10.65 10.04 -10.94
N ASN A 135 10.37 9.27 -9.90
CA ASN A 135 11.19 8.13 -9.55
C ASN A 135 11.13 7.04 -10.63
N HIS A 136 9.97 6.83 -11.25
CA HIS A 136 9.84 5.86 -12.34
C HIS A 136 10.72 6.23 -13.53
N VAL A 137 10.66 7.49 -13.97
CA VAL A 137 11.47 7.99 -15.08
C VAL A 137 12.95 7.92 -14.75
N LEU A 138 13.34 8.35 -13.55
CA LEU A 138 14.75 8.33 -13.14
C LEU A 138 15.31 6.91 -13.07
N LEU A 139 14.54 5.96 -12.56
CA LEU A 139 14.96 4.55 -12.52
C LEU A 139 14.98 3.94 -13.92
N GLU A 140 14.04 4.26 -14.81
CA GLU A 140 14.06 3.75 -16.19
C GLU A 140 15.25 4.29 -16.99
N GLU A 141 15.66 5.55 -16.78
CA GLU A 141 16.77 6.18 -17.50
C GLU A 141 18.16 5.82 -16.93
N HIS A 142 18.27 5.64 -15.61
CA HIS A 142 19.58 5.55 -14.94
C HIS A 142 19.88 4.20 -14.29
N SER A 143 18.91 3.29 -14.20
CA SER A 143 19.18 1.94 -13.71
C SER A 143 19.61 1.04 -14.87
N SER A 144 20.73 0.32 -14.70
CA SER A 144 21.14 -0.75 -15.61
C SER A 144 20.21 -1.97 -15.56
N TRP A 145 19.31 -2.01 -14.58
CA TRP A 145 18.26 -3.01 -14.40
C TRP A 145 16.90 -2.40 -14.68
N ASN A 146 15.97 -3.18 -15.25
CA ASN A 146 14.57 -2.78 -15.33
C ASN A 146 14.04 -2.35 -13.95
N VAL A 147 13.04 -1.49 -13.92
CA VAL A 147 12.41 -1.01 -12.67
C VAL A 147 11.68 -2.17 -11.98
N ILE A 148 12.39 -2.88 -11.10
CA ILE A 148 11.87 -4.02 -10.32
C ILE A 148 11.23 -3.54 -9.02
N ASP A 149 11.73 -2.46 -8.44
CA ASP A 149 11.21 -1.83 -7.24
C ASP A 149 11.26 -0.30 -7.40
N ILE A 150 10.33 0.38 -6.76
CA ILE A 150 10.20 1.85 -6.80
C ILE A 150 9.68 2.40 -5.47
N GLY A 151 8.94 1.58 -4.70
CA GLY A 151 8.32 2.01 -3.46
C GLY A 151 7.00 1.32 -3.19
N SER A 152 6.31 1.88 -2.19
CA SER A 152 5.01 1.43 -1.73
C SER A 152 4.00 2.57 -1.71
N PHE A 153 2.73 2.18 -1.79
CA PHE A 153 1.61 3.03 -1.44
C PHE A 153 1.33 2.89 0.05
N GLU A 154 1.35 4.00 0.77
CA GLU A 154 1.18 4.00 2.22
C GLU A 154 0.05 4.95 2.63
N SER A 155 -0.70 4.58 3.66
CA SER A 155 -1.50 5.52 4.43
C SER A 155 -1.26 5.31 5.92
N SER A 156 -1.03 6.39 6.65
CA SER A 156 -0.76 6.32 8.09
C SER A 156 -1.52 7.39 8.88
N TRP A 157 -1.85 7.04 10.13
CA TRP A 157 -2.62 7.86 11.06
C TRP A 157 -2.00 7.81 12.43
N HIS A 158 -1.98 8.95 13.14
CA HIS A 158 -1.53 8.95 14.52
C HIS A 158 -2.55 8.23 15.42
N LEU A 159 -2.11 7.47 16.40
CA LEU A 159 -3.03 6.72 17.27
C LEU A 159 -3.91 7.61 18.16
N GLU A 160 -3.61 8.91 18.27
CA GLU A 160 -4.44 9.89 18.96
C GLU A 160 -5.60 10.43 18.11
N GLU A 161 -5.62 10.15 16.81
CA GLU A 161 -6.71 10.58 15.93
C GLU A 161 -8.04 9.90 16.32
N PRO A 162 -9.19 10.56 16.10
CA PRO A 162 -10.49 9.96 16.36
C PRO A 162 -10.68 8.66 15.57
N THR A 163 -10.94 7.56 16.27
CA THR A 163 -11.04 6.21 15.68
C THR A 163 -12.04 6.13 14.53
N ASN A 164 -13.17 6.83 14.63
CA ASN A 164 -14.14 6.90 13.54
C ASN A 164 -13.55 7.47 12.25
N LYS A 165 -12.75 8.54 12.35
CA LYS A 165 -12.06 9.15 11.20
C LYS A 165 -11.01 8.20 10.61
N VAL A 166 -10.16 7.61 11.46
CA VAL A 166 -9.14 6.65 11.02
C VAL A 166 -9.77 5.49 10.27
N ILE A 167 -10.87 4.95 10.80
CA ILE A 167 -11.56 3.81 10.20
C ILE A 167 -12.20 4.16 8.86
N GLU A 168 -12.85 5.31 8.75
CA GLU A 168 -13.44 5.78 7.49
C GLU A 168 -12.37 5.96 6.41
N GLN A 169 -11.28 6.64 6.75
CA GLN A 169 -10.16 6.87 5.83
C GLN A 169 -9.44 5.56 5.48
N ALA A 170 -9.26 4.64 6.43
CA ALA A 170 -8.67 3.33 6.21
C ALA A 170 -9.44 2.49 5.18
N VAL A 171 -10.78 2.58 5.17
CA VAL A 171 -11.61 1.89 4.15
C VAL A 171 -11.29 2.43 2.76
N GLU A 172 -11.26 3.76 2.58
CA GLU A 172 -10.99 4.36 1.27
C GLU A 172 -9.53 4.19 0.84
N SER A 173 -8.57 4.27 1.77
CA SER A 173 -7.16 3.99 1.51
C SER A 173 -6.97 2.54 1.03
N LEU A 174 -7.47 1.54 1.77
CA LEU A 174 -7.32 0.14 1.38
C LEU A 174 -7.95 -0.14 0.01
N LYS A 175 -9.14 0.41 -0.23
CA LYS A 175 -9.86 0.29 -1.50
C LYS A 175 -9.08 0.92 -2.66
N GLY A 176 -8.53 2.12 -2.45
CA GLY A 176 -7.75 2.82 -3.47
C GLY A 176 -6.44 2.11 -3.77
N ILE A 177 -5.67 1.73 -2.74
CA ILE A 177 -4.40 1.01 -2.87
C ILE A 177 -4.64 -0.34 -3.58
N TYR A 178 -5.66 -1.11 -3.17
CA TYR A 178 -6.05 -2.33 -3.87
C TYR A 178 -6.39 -2.07 -5.34
N ARG A 179 -7.16 -1.01 -5.63
CA ARG A 179 -7.56 -0.67 -7.00
C ARG A 179 -6.36 -0.31 -7.87
N LEU A 180 -5.38 0.44 -7.35
CA LEU A 180 -4.15 0.78 -8.07
C LEU A 180 -3.38 -0.49 -8.46
N ASN A 181 -3.09 -1.36 -7.49
CA ASN A 181 -2.37 -2.62 -7.74
C ASN A 181 -3.17 -3.59 -8.62
N TYR A 182 -4.50 -3.62 -8.49
CA TYR A 182 -5.36 -4.44 -9.34
C TYR A 182 -5.38 -3.98 -10.81
N LEU A 183 -5.35 -2.67 -11.06
CA LEU A 183 -5.27 -2.15 -12.44
C LEU A 183 -3.97 -2.58 -13.12
N MET A 184 -2.85 -2.57 -12.39
CA MET A 184 -1.56 -3.05 -12.87
C MET A 184 -1.58 -4.56 -13.14
N TYR A 185 -2.04 -5.36 -12.16
CA TYR A 185 -2.25 -6.80 -12.31
C TYR A 185 -3.09 -7.15 -13.54
N ARG A 186 -4.19 -6.43 -13.78
CA ARG A 186 -5.10 -6.71 -14.90
C ARG A 186 -4.42 -6.54 -16.25
N ILE A 187 -3.54 -5.55 -16.42
CA ILE A 187 -2.79 -5.35 -17.67
C ILE A 187 -1.87 -6.55 -17.92
N GLU A 188 -1.13 -6.97 -16.90
CA GLU A 188 -0.24 -8.11 -17.03
C GLU A 188 -0.98 -9.41 -17.30
N TYR A 189 -2.09 -9.66 -16.59
CA TYR A 189 -2.92 -10.84 -16.80
C TYR A 189 -3.38 -10.94 -18.27
N LEU A 190 -3.81 -9.82 -18.86
CA LEU A 190 -4.19 -9.77 -20.27
C LEU A 190 -3.00 -9.98 -21.22
N ARG A 191 -1.82 -9.41 -20.89
CA ARG A 191 -0.56 -9.63 -21.63
C ARG A 191 -0.19 -11.12 -21.69
N ILE A 192 -0.21 -11.80 -20.55
CA ILE A 192 0.14 -13.22 -20.44
C ILE A 192 -0.89 -14.09 -21.17
N ARG A 193 -2.19 -13.80 -21.00
CA ARG A 193 -3.26 -14.57 -21.66
C ARG A 193 -3.24 -14.38 -23.18
N GLY A 194 -2.89 -13.19 -23.67
CA GLY A 194 -2.72 -12.91 -25.10
C GLY A 194 -1.59 -13.72 -25.72
N LYS A 195 -0.44 -13.83 -25.03
CA LYS A 195 0.72 -14.63 -25.48
C LYS A 195 0.41 -16.12 -25.58
N LYS A 196 -0.47 -16.68 -24.73
CA LYS A 196 -0.85 -18.11 -24.76
C LYS A 196 -1.76 -18.49 -25.93
N LYS A 197 -2.26 -17.52 -26.70
CA LYS A 197 -3.15 -17.75 -27.86
C LYS A 197 -2.43 -17.67 -29.21
N GLN A 198 -1.16 -17.26 -29.22
CA GLN A 198 -0.27 -17.26 -30.39
C GLN A 198 0.58 -18.51 -30.36
#